data_AF-A0AA42P0K3-F1
#
_entry.id   AF-A0AA42P0K3-F1
#
_cell.length_a   1.000
_cell.length_b   1.000
_cell.length_c   1.000
_cell.angle_alpha   90.00
_cell.angle_beta   90.00
_cell.angle_gamma   90.00
#
_symmetry.space_group_name_H-M   'P 1'
#
loop_
_entity.id
_entity.type
_entity.pdbx_description
1 polymer ?
#
loop_
_entity_poly.entity_id
_entity_poly.type
_entity_poly.pdbx_seq_one_letter_code
_entity_poly.pdbx_strand_id
1 'polypeptide(L)'
;MRKMAFLVPALLLAACSQPAPPAEPAADAPPPMTGSTPAEAAASTTPDPAAAPQAAAEHASENPAPAAAEEGDARARIDSVLGDAAQYEKVFNAFKTAVVGGDRAAVVEEVRFPLNIAGGKKITGPGEFQRNYEKIITPAVVKAMSGQDFGKVFVNQQGVMIGDGQVWLTGECLDKACARTEVKVGTIQ
;
A
#
# COMPACT_ATOMS: atom_id res chain seq x y z
N MET A 1 -15.84 -31.07 47.50
CA MET A 1 -15.14 -30.36 48.59
C MET A 1 -13.64 -30.33 48.31
N ARG A 2 -13.06 -29.13 48.12
CA ARG A 2 -11.65 -28.69 48.31
C ARG A 2 -11.53 -27.34 47.57
N LYS A 3 -12.11 -26.26 48.11
CA LYS A 3 -11.50 -25.24 49.00
C LYS A 3 -10.15 -24.68 48.48
N MET A 4 -10.27 -23.51 47.85
CA MET A 4 -9.49 -22.27 48.00
C MET A 4 -8.01 -22.32 48.40
N ALA A 5 -7.19 -21.64 47.59
CA ALA A 5 -6.25 -20.58 47.99
C ALA A 5 -5.79 -19.86 46.69
N PHE A 6 -6.45 -18.78 46.26
CA PHE A 6 -6.01 -17.40 46.49
C PHE A 6 -4.52 -17.27 46.83
N LEU A 7 -3.72 -16.80 45.87
CA LEU A 7 -2.54 -15.98 46.14
C LEU A 7 -2.23 -15.11 44.92
N VAL A 8 -2.79 -13.91 44.98
CA VAL A 8 -2.35 -12.70 44.28
C VAL A 8 -1.14 -12.16 45.05
N PRO A 9 -0.05 -11.79 44.36
CA PRO A 9 0.81 -10.69 44.80
C PRO A 9 0.69 -9.55 43.76
N ALA A 10 0.09 -8.42 44.15
CA ALA A 10 0.84 -7.21 44.51
C ALA A 10 1.74 -6.75 43.33
N LEU A 11 1.22 -6.00 42.38
CA LEU A 11 1.20 -4.53 42.40
C LEU A 11 2.47 -3.93 43.03
N LEU A 12 3.49 -3.71 42.20
CA LEU A 12 4.51 -2.70 42.45
C LEU A 12 4.49 -1.71 41.30
N LEU A 13 3.84 -0.57 41.58
CA LEU A 13 3.97 0.68 40.84
C LEU A 13 5.43 1.15 40.93
N ALA A 14 6.21 0.92 39.87
CA ALA A 14 7.42 1.68 39.62
C ALA A 14 7.05 2.86 38.72
N ALA A 15 6.56 3.93 39.34
CA ALA A 15 6.44 5.25 38.74
C ALA A 15 7.85 5.84 38.61
N CYS A 16 8.52 5.61 37.48
CA CYS A 16 9.75 6.32 37.14
C CYS A 16 9.38 7.60 36.37
N SER A 17 9.63 8.72 37.04
CA SER A 17 9.57 10.10 36.59
C SER A 17 10.02 10.29 35.13
N GLN A 18 9.12 10.86 34.32
CA GLN A 18 9.44 11.44 33.02
C GLN A 18 10.24 12.75 33.22
N PRO A 19 11.41 12.89 32.57
CA PRO A 19 12.03 14.20 32.35
C PRO A 19 11.22 15.01 31.33
N ALA A 20 10.91 16.26 31.66
CA ALA A 20 10.24 17.20 30.77
C ALA A 20 11.09 17.51 29.52
N PRO A 21 10.49 17.69 28.34
CA PRO A 21 11.19 18.14 27.14
C PRO A 21 11.59 19.63 27.27
N PRO A 22 12.80 20.03 26.87
CA PRO A 22 13.16 21.44 26.74
C PRO A 22 12.50 22.10 25.53
N ALA A 23 12.25 23.40 25.69
CA ALA A 23 11.47 24.29 24.85
C ALA A 23 11.91 24.41 23.39
N GLU A 24 10.92 24.57 22.51
CA GLU A 24 11.03 25.16 21.18
C GLU A 24 11.58 26.59 21.24
N PRO A 25 12.52 26.96 20.36
CA PRO A 25 12.66 28.33 19.92
C PRO A 25 11.89 28.53 18.61
N ALA A 26 10.81 29.31 18.70
CA ALA A 26 10.23 30.01 17.56
C ALA A 26 11.17 31.16 17.14
N ALA A 27 11.66 31.10 15.91
CA ALA A 27 12.30 32.16 15.12
C ALA A 27 12.43 31.56 13.70
N ASP A 28 12.20 32.19 12.57
CA ASP A 28 12.08 33.59 12.21
C ASP A 28 11.40 33.63 10.82
N ALA A 29 10.95 34.80 10.41
CA ALA A 29 10.11 35.04 9.24
C ALA A 29 10.83 34.81 7.88
N PRO A 30 10.08 34.65 6.78
CA PRO A 30 10.65 34.44 5.44
C PRO A 30 11.19 35.74 4.83
N PRO A 31 12.27 35.69 4.02
CA PRO A 31 12.58 36.79 3.10
C PRO A 31 11.76 36.65 1.79
N PRO A 32 11.10 37.72 1.33
CA PRO A 32 10.60 37.80 -0.05
C PRO A 32 11.77 38.17 -0.98
N MET A 33 12.04 37.34 -1.99
CA MET A 33 12.90 37.74 -3.10
C MET A 33 12.04 38.31 -4.22
N THR A 34 12.01 39.63 -4.27
CA THR A 34 11.53 40.43 -5.39
C THR A 34 12.57 40.46 -6.49
N GLY A 35 12.12 40.24 -7.73
CA GLY A 35 12.59 41.01 -8.89
C GLY A 35 13.53 40.30 -9.86
N SER A 36 13.01 39.95 -11.04
CA SER A 36 13.42 40.57 -12.31
C SER A 36 12.62 40.03 -13.50
N THR A 37 11.91 40.94 -14.17
CA THR A 37 11.34 40.87 -15.53
C THR A 37 12.23 41.78 -16.40
N PRO A 38 12.60 41.43 -17.66
CA PRO A 38 11.79 41.68 -18.88
C PRO A 38 11.87 40.53 -19.92
N ALA A 39 10.83 40.12 -20.66
CA ALA A 39 10.05 40.82 -21.68
C ALA A 39 10.88 41.36 -22.87
N GLU A 40 11.06 40.56 -23.93
CA GLU A 40 11.05 40.99 -25.35
C GLU A 40 11.08 39.72 -26.26
N ALA A 41 9.96 39.34 -26.88
CA ALA A 41 9.53 39.65 -28.25
C ALA A 41 10.17 38.79 -29.35
N ALA A 42 9.34 38.01 -30.05
CA ALA A 42 9.26 38.02 -31.50
C ALA A 42 8.06 37.17 -31.96
N ALA A 43 7.17 37.82 -32.72
CA ALA A 43 6.03 37.23 -33.38
C ALA A 43 6.39 36.80 -34.82
N SER A 44 5.40 36.17 -35.46
CA SER A 44 5.26 35.79 -36.89
C SER A 44 5.76 34.37 -37.17
N THR A 45 5.02 33.46 -37.81
CA THR A 45 4.06 33.60 -38.92
C THR A 45 3.22 32.30 -39.01
N THR A 46 1.90 32.40 -39.23
CA THR A 46 1.05 31.33 -39.80
C THR A 46 0.97 31.55 -41.32
N PRO A 47 0.80 30.53 -42.19
CA PRO A 47 -0.50 29.86 -42.35
C PRO A 47 -0.49 28.37 -42.74
N ASP A 48 -1.64 27.71 -42.46
CA ASP A 48 -2.27 26.50 -43.06
C ASP A 48 -2.30 26.54 -44.62
N PRO A 49 -2.84 25.56 -45.42
CA PRO A 49 -3.54 24.30 -45.10
C PRO A 49 -3.25 23.08 -46.05
N ALA A 50 -3.95 21.97 -45.78
CA ALA A 50 -4.62 21.06 -46.75
C ALA A 50 -3.92 19.82 -47.37
N ALA A 51 -4.61 18.68 -47.12
CA ALA A 51 -5.00 17.60 -48.06
C ALA A 51 -3.93 16.61 -48.59
N ALA A 52 -4.15 15.31 -48.77
CA ALA A 52 -5.17 14.30 -48.44
C ALA A 52 -4.55 12.90 -48.82
N PRO A 53 -5.28 11.76 -48.99
CA PRO A 53 -4.96 10.47 -48.38
C PRO A 53 -4.40 9.39 -49.34
N GLN A 54 -3.68 8.39 -48.81
CA GLN A 54 -3.38 7.10 -49.48
C GLN A 54 -3.34 6.01 -48.39
N ALA A 55 -4.37 5.18 -48.22
CA ALA A 55 -4.82 4.02 -49.03
C ALA A 55 -3.96 2.76 -48.86
N ALA A 56 -4.62 1.73 -48.32
CA ALA A 56 -4.43 0.28 -48.46
C ALA A 56 -3.19 -0.39 -47.83
N ALA A 57 -3.41 -1.24 -46.83
CA ALA A 57 -3.55 -2.68 -47.07
C ALA A 57 -4.03 -3.41 -45.81
N GLU A 58 -4.96 -4.33 -46.03
CA GLU A 58 -5.51 -5.31 -45.11
C GLU A 58 -4.44 -6.10 -44.36
N HIS A 59 -4.67 -6.32 -43.06
CA HIS A 59 -4.51 -7.63 -42.47
C HIS A 59 -5.60 -7.79 -41.40
N ALA A 60 -6.70 -8.41 -41.81
CA ALA A 60 -7.57 -9.11 -40.89
C ALA A 60 -6.74 -10.24 -40.26
N SER A 61 -6.42 -10.09 -38.99
CA SER A 61 -6.14 -11.22 -38.11
C SER A 61 -6.99 -10.99 -36.87
N GLU A 62 -8.23 -11.43 -37.01
CA GLU A 62 -9.19 -11.51 -35.92
C GLU A 62 -8.67 -12.56 -34.93
N ASN A 63 -8.17 -12.09 -33.79
CA ASN A 63 -8.10 -12.87 -32.57
C ASN A 63 -8.55 -11.94 -31.44
N PRO A 64 -9.60 -12.28 -30.69
CA PRO A 64 -10.19 -11.35 -29.73
C PRO A 64 -9.23 -11.13 -28.56
N ALA A 65 -9.00 -9.85 -28.23
CA ALA A 65 -8.31 -9.45 -27.03
C ALA A 65 -9.08 -9.91 -25.78
N PRO A 66 -8.42 -10.20 -24.65
CA PRO A 66 -8.77 -9.48 -23.44
C PRO A 66 -8.08 -8.10 -23.53
N ALA A 67 -8.89 -7.05 -23.57
CA ALA A 67 -8.39 -5.70 -23.38
C ALA A 67 -7.75 -5.60 -21.98
N ALA A 68 -6.44 -5.40 -21.92
CA ALA A 68 -5.71 -4.94 -20.74
C ALA A 68 -4.29 -4.52 -21.15
N ALA A 69 -4.16 -3.41 -21.87
CA ALA A 69 -2.87 -2.78 -22.14
C ALA A 69 -2.99 -1.27 -21.94
N GLU A 70 -3.42 -0.89 -20.74
CA GLU A 70 -3.13 0.39 -20.08
C GLU A 70 -2.93 0.07 -18.58
N GLU A 71 -2.06 -0.91 -18.32
CA GLU A 71 -1.72 -1.47 -17.00
C GLU A 71 -0.19 -1.42 -16.83
N GLY A 72 0.39 -0.24 -17.03
CA GLY A 72 1.75 -0.15 -17.55
C GLY A 72 2.91 -0.04 -16.56
N ASP A 73 2.68 0.41 -15.31
CA ASP A 73 3.81 0.69 -14.41
C ASP A 73 3.91 -0.34 -13.28
N ALA A 74 2.86 -0.47 -12.45
CA ALA A 74 2.94 -1.32 -11.26
C ALA A 74 3.15 -2.81 -11.59
N ARG A 75 2.40 -3.39 -12.55
CA ARG A 75 2.54 -4.81 -12.91
C ARG A 75 3.94 -5.14 -13.42
N ALA A 76 4.39 -4.40 -14.43
CA ALA A 76 5.73 -4.55 -14.99
C ALA A 76 6.81 -4.36 -13.91
N ARG A 77 6.62 -3.41 -12.99
CA ARG A 77 7.53 -3.19 -11.87
C ARG A 77 7.51 -4.35 -10.87
N ILE A 78 6.35 -4.92 -10.54
CA ILE A 78 6.24 -6.09 -9.66
C ILE A 78 6.93 -7.28 -10.31
N ASP A 79 6.69 -7.57 -11.58
CA ASP A 79 7.36 -8.68 -12.28
C ASP A 79 8.89 -8.50 -12.28
N SER A 80 9.36 -7.27 -12.49
CA SER A 80 10.80 -6.98 -12.48
C SER A 80 11.46 -7.04 -11.10
N VAL A 81 10.74 -6.75 -10.01
CA VAL A 81 11.32 -6.59 -8.66
C VAL A 81 11.00 -7.77 -7.75
N LEU A 82 9.76 -8.24 -7.81
CA LEU A 82 9.15 -9.18 -6.87
C LEU A 82 8.77 -10.51 -7.54
N GLY A 83 8.60 -10.52 -8.87
CA GLY A 83 8.58 -11.72 -9.72
C GLY A 83 7.22 -12.26 -10.13
N ASP A 84 6.12 -11.94 -9.44
CA ASP A 84 4.80 -12.53 -9.74
C ASP A 84 3.67 -11.50 -9.57
N ALA A 85 3.51 -10.60 -10.55
CA ALA A 85 2.48 -9.56 -10.52
C ALA A 85 1.07 -10.12 -10.40
N ALA A 86 0.77 -11.24 -11.05
CA ALA A 86 -0.52 -11.89 -11.01
C ALA A 86 -0.90 -12.33 -9.58
N GLN A 87 0.06 -12.89 -8.83
CA GLN A 87 -0.20 -13.27 -7.45
C GLN A 87 -0.41 -12.06 -6.54
N TYR A 88 0.36 -10.97 -6.71
CA TYR A 88 0.14 -9.73 -5.96
C TYR A 88 -1.23 -9.12 -6.26
N GLU A 89 -1.64 -9.11 -7.52
CA GLU A 89 -2.95 -8.60 -7.93
C GLU A 89 -4.10 -9.40 -7.32
N LYS A 90 -3.97 -10.73 -7.35
CA LYS A 90 -4.96 -11.63 -6.77
C LYS A 90 -5.19 -11.33 -5.29
N VAL A 91 -4.11 -11.22 -4.52
CA VAL A 91 -4.16 -10.91 -3.08
C VAL A 91 -4.68 -9.50 -2.84
N PHE A 92 -4.24 -8.52 -3.65
CA PHE A 92 -4.76 -7.16 -3.58
C PHE A 92 -6.29 -7.13 -3.73
N ASN A 93 -6.81 -7.78 -4.76
CA ASN A 93 -8.25 -7.80 -5.05
C ASN A 93 -9.04 -8.57 -3.98
N ALA A 94 -8.52 -9.71 -3.50
CA ALA A 94 -9.13 -10.48 -2.43
C ALA A 94 -9.20 -9.68 -1.13
N PHE A 95 -8.08 -9.08 -0.72
CA PHE A 95 -8.01 -8.27 0.48
C PHE A 95 -8.88 -7.01 0.40
N LYS A 96 -8.85 -6.29 -0.74
CA LYS A 96 -9.72 -5.14 -0.99
C LYS A 96 -11.19 -5.53 -0.85
N THR A 97 -11.61 -6.63 -1.48
CA THR A 97 -12.99 -7.11 -1.39
C THR A 97 -13.39 -7.43 0.04
N ALA A 98 -12.52 -8.12 0.79
CA ALA A 98 -12.78 -8.48 2.17
C ALA A 98 -12.87 -7.26 3.10
N VAL A 99 -11.95 -6.30 2.95
CA VAL A 99 -11.93 -5.06 3.76
C VAL A 99 -13.15 -4.18 3.46
N VAL A 100 -13.45 -3.95 2.18
CA VAL A 100 -14.59 -3.11 1.75
C VAL A 100 -15.93 -3.77 2.07
N GLY A 101 -16.01 -5.10 1.96
CA GLY A 101 -17.18 -5.88 2.35
C GLY A 101 -17.34 -6.08 3.85
N GLY A 102 -16.34 -5.71 4.67
CA GLY A 102 -16.35 -5.92 6.12
C GLY A 102 -16.25 -7.39 6.56
N ASP A 103 -15.77 -8.28 5.68
CA ASP A 103 -15.62 -9.71 5.96
C ASP A 103 -14.34 -9.97 6.75
N ARG A 104 -14.48 -10.02 8.08
CA ARG A 104 -13.36 -10.22 9.00
C ARG A 104 -12.66 -11.57 8.80
N ALA A 105 -13.39 -12.60 8.42
CA ALA A 105 -12.83 -13.94 8.24
C ALA A 105 -11.98 -13.96 6.96
N ALA A 106 -12.50 -13.44 5.86
CA ALA A 106 -11.75 -13.33 4.61
C ALA A 106 -10.51 -12.44 4.74
N VAL A 107 -10.59 -11.33 5.49
CA VAL A 107 -9.42 -10.47 5.76
C VAL A 107 -8.31 -11.26 6.48
N VAL A 108 -8.66 -12.12 7.44
CA VAL A 108 -7.69 -12.95 8.17
C VAL A 108 -6.96 -13.94 7.26
N GLU A 109 -7.66 -14.51 6.26
CA GLU A 109 -7.07 -15.47 5.33
C GLU A 109 -6.00 -14.84 4.43
N GLU A 110 -6.15 -13.57 4.09
CA GLU A 110 -5.19 -12.81 3.26
C GLU A 110 -4.01 -12.24 4.05
N VAL A 111 -4.03 -12.36 5.38
CA VAL A 111 -2.98 -11.86 6.27
C VAL A 111 -1.97 -12.97 6.59
N ARG A 112 -0.68 -12.61 6.62
CA ARG A 112 0.37 -13.49 7.15
C ARG A 112 0.72 -13.09 8.58
N PHE A 113 0.84 -14.10 9.43
CA PHE A 113 1.29 -13.94 10.80
C PHE A 113 2.77 -14.33 10.94
N PRO A 114 3.57 -13.60 11.73
CA PRO A 114 3.19 -12.42 12.51
C PRO A 114 2.97 -11.17 11.65
N LEU A 115 1.82 -10.50 11.85
CA LEU A 115 1.46 -9.28 11.14
C LEU A 115 2.06 -8.07 11.88
N ASN A 116 2.75 -7.19 11.16
CA ASN A 116 3.22 -5.93 11.72
C ASN A 116 2.09 -4.90 11.71
N ILE A 117 1.86 -4.23 12.84
CA ILE A 117 0.85 -3.18 12.94
C ILE A 117 1.44 -1.85 13.42
N ALA A 118 0.63 -0.79 13.34
CA ALA A 118 0.93 0.54 13.88
C ALA A 118 1.63 0.53 15.24
N GLY A 119 2.63 1.40 15.39
CA GLY A 119 3.42 1.50 16.61
C GLY A 119 4.40 0.35 16.84
N GLY A 120 4.76 -0.40 15.80
CA GLY A 120 5.76 -1.47 15.85
C GLY A 120 5.30 -2.72 16.59
N LYS A 121 4.00 -2.86 16.86
CA LYS A 121 3.44 -4.05 17.49
C LYS A 121 3.29 -5.17 16.46
N LYS A 122 3.29 -6.42 16.94
CA LYS A 122 3.09 -7.60 16.11
C LYS A 122 1.88 -8.38 16.59
N ILE A 123 1.00 -8.72 15.67
CA ILE A 123 -0.10 -9.64 15.91
C ILE A 123 0.38 -11.04 15.54
N THR A 124 0.31 -11.98 16.48
CA THR A 124 0.97 -13.29 16.34
C THR A 124 0.07 -14.35 15.72
N GLY A 125 -1.24 -14.11 15.63
CA GLY A 125 -2.16 -15.08 15.07
C GLY A 125 -3.58 -14.55 14.86
N PRO A 126 -4.44 -15.36 14.24
CA PRO A 126 -5.78 -14.97 13.81
C PRO A 126 -6.70 -14.60 14.98
N GLY A 127 -6.61 -15.31 16.11
CA GLY A 127 -7.43 -15.00 17.28
C GLY A 127 -7.10 -13.62 17.89
N GLU A 128 -5.83 -13.22 17.86
CA GLU A 128 -5.43 -11.87 18.31
C GLU A 128 -5.85 -10.79 17.32
N PHE A 129 -5.73 -11.08 16.02
CA PHE A 129 -6.21 -10.20 14.95
C PHE A 129 -7.71 -9.92 15.09
N GLN A 130 -8.53 -10.95 15.25
CA GLN A 130 -10.00 -10.79 15.35
C GLN A 130 -10.42 -9.94 16.56
N ARG A 131 -9.76 -10.12 17.72
CA ARG A 131 -10.03 -9.30 18.91
C ARG A 131 -9.64 -7.84 18.75
N ASN A 132 -8.68 -7.55 17.86
CA ASN A 132 -8.19 -6.19 17.61
C ASN A 132 -8.61 -5.68 16.23
N TYR A 133 -9.54 -6.33 15.55
CA TYR A 133 -9.85 -6.07 14.14
C TYR A 133 -10.12 -4.59 13.86
N GLU A 134 -10.96 -3.94 14.67
CA GLU A 134 -11.32 -2.52 14.50
C GLU A 134 -10.16 -1.56 14.77
N LYS A 135 -9.14 -2.01 15.52
CA LYS A 135 -7.92 -1.24 15.77
C LYS A 135 -6.89 -1.43 14.66
N ILE A 136 -6.98 -2.53 13.90
CA ILE A 136 -6.06 -2.88 12.82
C ILE A 136 -6.63 -2.39 11.48
N ILE A 137 -7.85 -2.80 11.15
CA ILE A 137 -8.60 -2.35 9.98
C ILE A 137 -9.33 -1.06 10.34
N THR A 138 -8.56 0.02 10.41
CA THR A 138 -9.07 1.36 10.71
C THR A 138 -9.85 1.93 9.51
N PRO A 139 -10.65 3.00 9.71
CA PRO A 139 -11.28 3.70 8.58
C PRO A 139 -10.28 4.20 7.52
N ALA A 140 -9.05 4.50 7.92
CA ALA A 140 -7.99 4.89 6.99
C ALA A 140 -7.58 3.72 6.08
N VAL A 141 -7.44 2.52 6.63
CA VAL A 141 -7.16 1.29 5.87
C VAL A 141 -8.28 0.99 4.88
N VAL A 142 -9.54 1.08 5.32
CA VAL A 142 -10.71 0.87 4.45
C VAL A 142 -10.73 1.90 3.32
N LYS A 143 -10.46 3.17 3.62
CA LYS A 143 -10.38 4.25 2.62
C LYS A 143 -9.26 4.00 1.61
N ALA A 144 -8.07 3.64 2.09
CA ALA A 144 -6.92 3.32 1.24
C ALA A 144 -7.26 2.17 0.28
N MET A 145 -7.82 1.07 0.80
CA MET A 145 -8.22 -0.09 -0.02
C MET A 145 -9.32 0.24 -1.02
N SER A 146 -10.32 1.01 -0.61
CA SER A 146 -11.44 1.38 -1.48
C SER A 146 -10.97 2.22 -2.67
N GLY A 147 -10.11 3.21 -2.41
CA GLY A 147 -9.64 4.17 -3.41
C GLY A 147 -8.44 3.71 -4.23
N GLN A 148 -7.69 2.70 -3.78
CA GLN A 148 -6.50 2.24 -4.49
C GLN A 148 -6.85 1.41 -5.73
N ASP A 149 -6.14 1.71 -6.80
CA ASP A 149 -6.08 0.94 -8.03
C ASP A 149 -4.78 0.13 -8.10
N PHE A 150 -4.85 -1.13 -8.53
CA PHE A 150 -3.68 -2.00 -8.55
C PHE A 150 -2.61 -1.52 -9.55
N GLY A 151 -2.99 -0.91 -10.67
CA GLY A 151 -2.04 -0.40 -11.66
C GLY A 151 -1.22 0.80 -11.18
N LYS A 152 -1.60 1.41 -10.04
CA LYS A 152 -1.00 2.64 -9.48
C LYS A 152 -0.37 2.44 -8.11
N VAL A 153 -0.29 1.20 -7.63
CA VAL A 153 0.39 0.91 -6.36
C VAL A 153 1.87 1.21 -6.46
N PHE A 154 2.47 1.60 -5.33
CA PHE A 154 3.90 1.80 -5.25
C PHE A 154 4.60 0.47 -4.97
N VAL A 155 5.69 0.20 -5.68
CA VAL A 155 6.36 -1.10 -5.68
C VAL A 155 7.85 -0.91 -5.41
N ASN A 156 8.37 -1.62 -4.42
CA ASN A 156 9.80 -1.67 -4.12
C ASN A 156 10.20 -3.09 -3.65
N GLN A 157 11.44 -3.26 -3.21
CA GLN A 157 11.97 -4.55 -2.74
C GLN A 157 11.29 -5.09 -1.48
N GLN A 158 10.57 -4.25 -0.72
CA GLN A 158 9.82 -4.67 0.45
C GLN A 158 8.45 -5.24 0.07
N GLY A 159 7.97 -4.95 -1.14
CA GLY A 159 6.69 -5.42 -1.63
C GLY A 159 5.87 -4.32 -2.30
N VAL A 160 4.55 -4.49 -2.23
CA VAL A 160 3.57 -3.55 -2.79
C VAL A 160 2.94 -2.73 -1.68
N MET A 161 3.07 -1.41 -1.79
CA MET A 161 2.51 -0.44 -0.85
C MET A 161 1.15 0.07 -1.34
N ILE A 162 0.17 0.06 -0.44
CA ILE A 162 -1.20 0.47 -0.72
C ILE A 162 -1.53 1.72 0.11
N GLY A 163 -2.13 2.71 -0.57
CA GLY A 163 -2.31 4.05 -0.04
C GLY A 163 -0.97 4.74 0.21
N ASP A 164 -0.86 5.40 1.35
CA ASP A 164 0.34 6.10 1.86
C ASP A 164 1.22 5.18 2.73
N GLY A 165 1.03 3.86 2.65
CA GLY A 165 1.73 2.88 3.49
C GLY A 165 0.87 2.22 4.55
N GLN A 166 -0.45 2.40 4.50
CA GLN A 166 -1.38 1.76 5.43
C GLN A 166 -1.34 0.25 5.29
N VAL A 167 -1.07 -0.31 4.10
CA VAL A 167 -0.96 -1.76 3.92
C VAL A 167 0.19 -2.13 3.00
N TRP A 168 0.88 -3.21 3.34
CA TRP A 168 1.94 -3.80 2.51
C TRP A 168 1.65 -5.27 2.20
N LEU A 169 1.64 -5.58 0.90
CA LEU A 169 1.69 -6.96 0.43
C LEU A 169 3.14 -7.38 0.30
N THR A 170 3.48 -8.53 0.86
CA THR A 170 4.84 -9.08 0.82
C THR A 170 4.81 -10.51 0.30
N GLY A 171 5.78 -10.84 -0.55
CA GLY A 171 6.06 -12.20 -0.99
C GLY A 171 7.07 -12.86 -0.05
N GLU A 172 6.79 -14.09 0.38
CA GLU A 172 7.74 -14.91 1.14
C GLU A 172 7.96 -16.27 0.47
N CYS A 173 9.20 -16.75 0.49
CA CYS A 173 9.56 -18.06 -0.02
C CYS A 173 9.06 -19.16 0.91
N LEU A 174 8.28 -20.11 0.37
CA LEU A 174 7.79 -21.27 1.10
C LEU A 174 8.79 -22.43 1.14
N ASP A 175 9.87 -22.34 0.37
CA ASP A 175 10.94 -23.33 0.34
C ASP A 175 12.31 -22.64 0.24
N LYS A 176 13.37 -23.40 0.58
CA LYS A 176 14.75 -22.89 0.59
C LYS A 176 15.24 -22.43 -0.79
N ALA A 177 14.66 -22.96 -1.86
CA ALA A 177 15.01 -22.60 -3.22
C ALA A 177 14.19 -21.41 -3.74
N CYS A 178 13.22 -20.90 -2.96
CA CYS A 178 12.25 -19.90 -3.40
C CYS A 178 11.50 -20.31 -4.68
N ALA A 179 11.33 -21.61 -4.92
CA ALA A 179 10.61 -22.11 -6.09
C ALA A 179 9.09 -21.87 -5.95
N ARG A 180 8.60 -21.73 -4.72
CA ARG A 180 7.24 -21.33 -4.39
C ARG A 180 7.28 -20.11 -3.51
N THR A 181 6.53 -19.09 -3.93
CA THR A 181 6.36 -17.84 -3.19
C THR A 181 4.89 -17.68 -2.83
N GLU A 182 4.61 -17.23 -1.61
CA GLU A 182 3.27 -16.84 -1.19
C GLU A 182 3.23 -15.35 -0.93
N VAL A 183 2.32 -14.64 -1.59
CA VAL A 183 2.03 -13.24 -1.29
C VAL A 183 0.87 -13.17 -0.31
N LYS A 184 1.03 -12.35 0.74
CA LYS A 184 0.01 -12.01 1.72
C LYS A 184 0.23 -10.61 2.27
N VAL A 185 -0.73 -10.09 3.02
CA VAL A 185 -0.56 -8.85 3.78
C VAL A 185 0.36 -9.09 4.97
N GLY A 186 1.50 -8.40 4.98
CA GLY A 186 2.52 -8.51 6.04
C GLY A 186 2.55 -7.33 7.01
N THR A 187 1.97 -6.18 6.64
CA THR A 187 1.94 -4.97 7.46
C THR A 187 0.64 -4.19 7.29
N ILE A 188 0.07 -3.68 8.38
CA ILE A 188 -1.08 -2.76 8.41
C ILE A 188 -0.84 -1.60 9.40
N GLN A 189 -0.79 -0.36 8.95
CA GLN A 189 -0.53 0.85 9.75
C GLN A 189 -1.78 1.71 9.94
#